data_AF-A0A8S9DQH3-F1
#
_entry.id   AF-A0A8S9DQH3-F1
#
_cell.length_a   1.000
_cell.length_b   1.000
_cell.length_c   1.000
_cell.angle_alpha   90.00
_cell.angle_beta   90.00
_cell.angle_gamma   90.00
#
_symmetry.space_group_name_H-M   'P 1'
#
loop_
_entity.id
_entity.type
_entity.pdbx_description
1 polymer ?
#
loop_
_entity_poly.entity_id
_entity_poly.type
_entity_poly.pdbx_seq_one_letter_code
_entity_poly.pdbx_strand_id
1 'polypeptide(L)'
;MTPMQILFLITGVVILFSAVMAVSARKMIHSALWFVLALLGVAVVFAMLEASFFAVVQVLIYVGAIAILIIFGVMLTRRALEDNGKHINRATITTTVIVIFVFAGLIYSLRLWVPLLATTTPLSSDHLDVGSLGLAFTDPRQFSLPFEITSVLLLAALIGAIYIAYERKDEKK
;
A
#
# COMPACT_ATOMS: atom_id res chain seq x y z
N MET A 1 17.12 15.32 19.39
CA MET A 1 16.07 14.59 18.65
C MET A 1 14.92 14.36 19.60
N THR A 2 13.68 14.63 19.20
CA THR A 2 12.51 14.34 20.03
C THR A 2 12.25 12.83 20.06
N PRO A 3 11.58 12.29 21.11
CA PRO A 3 11.21 10.87 21.14
C PRO A 3 10.41 10.44 19.90
N MET A 4 9.55 11.33 19.41
CA MET A 4 8.78 11.12 18.19
C MET A 4 9.66 11.01 16.93
N GLN A 5 10.71 11.83 16.80
CA GLN A 5 11.68 11.72 15.69
C GLN A 5 12.43 10.38 15.72
N ILE A 6 12.78 9.89 16.91
CA ILE A 6 13.46 8.59 17.06
C ILE A 6 12.52 7.46 16.64
N LEU A 7 11.27 7.47 17.12
CA LEU A 7 10.27 6.47 16.75
C LEU A 7 10.00 6.48 15.24
N PHE A 8 9.95 7.67 14.62
CA PHE A 8 9.74 7.82 13.17
C PHE A 8 10.89 7.20 12.39
N LEU A 9 12.13 7.48 12.80
CA LEU A 9 13.32 6.96 12.12
C LEU A 9 13.44 5.44 12.24
N ILE A 10 13.15 4.89 13.43
CA ILE A 10 13.08 3.43 13.64
C ILE A 10 12.00 2.82 12.74
N THR A 11 10.80 3.39 12.75
CA THR A 11 9.67 2.89 11.94
C THR A 11 10.00 2.95 10.45
N GLY A 12 10.62 4.04 9.99
CA GLY A 12 11.09 4.19 8.61
C GLY A 12 12.11 3.14 8.21
N VAL A 13 13.10 2.86 9.07
CA VAL A 13 14.08 1.78 8.85
C VAL A 13 13.38 0.42 8.76
N VAL A 14 12.42 0.13 9.64
CA VAL A 14 11.65 -1.12 9.61
C VAL A 14 10.85 -1.25 8.31
N ILE A 15 10.19 -0.19 7.85
CA ILE A 15 9.43 -0.19 6.58
C ILE A 15 10.36 -0.46 5.40
N LEU A 16 11.48 0.26 5.30
CA LEU A 16 12.44 0.11 4.20
C LEU A 16 13.05 -1.30 4.19
N PHE A 17 13.47 -1.80 5.35
CA PHE A 17 14.00 -3.15 5.48
C PHE A 17 12.97 -4.21 5.07
N SER A 18 11.73 -4.06 5.54
CA SER A 18 10.64 -4.98 5.21
C SER A 18 10.29 -4.94 3.71
N ALA A 19 10.28 -3.75 3.09
CA ALA A 19 10.04 -3.61 1.66
C ALA A 19 11.13 -4.29 0.82
N VAL A 20 12.41 -4.13 1.19
CA VAL A 20 13.52 -4.82 0.53
C VAL A 20 13.42 -6.34 0.71
N MET A 21 13.10 -6.80 1.92
CA MET A 21 12.91 -8.23 2.19
C MET A 21 11.70 -8.81 1.45
N ALA A 22 10.62 -8.05 1.26
CA ALA A 22 9.44 -8.49 0.53
C ALA A 22 9.78 -8.85 -0.93
N VAL A 23 10.63 -8.06 -1.59
CA VAL A 23 11.03 -8.31 -2.99
C VAL A 23 12.24 -9.25 -3.12
N SER A 24 13.07 -9.37 -2.08
CA SER A 24 14.29 -10.19 -2.10
C SER A 24 14.08 -11.62 -1.58
N ALA A 25 12.99 -11.88 -0.86
CA ALA A 25 12.69 -13.19 -0.32
C ALA A 25 12.40 -14.20 -1.44
N ARG A 26 13.04 -15.37 -1.35
CA ARG A 26 12.91 -16.44 -2.35
C ARG A 26 11.55 -17.14 -2.31
N LYS A 27 10.97 -17.25 -1.12
CA LYS A 27 9.67 -17.90 -0.91
C LYS A 27 8.59 -16.83 -0.87
N MET A 28 7.57 -16.96 -1.71
CA MET A 28 6.46 -15.99 -1.78
C MET A 28 5.75 -15.78 -0.45
N ILE A 29 5.63 -16.82 0.39
CA ILE A 29 5.03 -16.67 1.73
C ILE A 29 5.85 -15.74 2.63
N HIS A 30 7.19 -15.79 2.54
CA HIS A 30 8.04 -14.89 3.31
C HIS A 30 7.93 -13.47 2.75
N SER A 31 7.91 -13.32 1.42
CA SER A 31 7.64 -12.04 0.76
C SER A 31 6.35 -11.39 1.25
N ALA A 32 5.27 -12.17 1.33
CA ALA A 32 3.97 -11.69 1.79
C ALA A 32 3.98 -11.27 3.27
N LEU A 33 4.68 -12.01 4.14
CA LEU A 33 4.82 -11.63 5.56
C LEU A 33 5.63 -10.33 5.74
N TRP A 34 6.72 -10.16 5.00
CA TRP A 34 7.49 -8.91 4.99
C TRP A 34 6.67 -7.73 4.44
N PHE A 35 5.82 -7.98 3.45
CA PHE A 35 4.89 -6.98 2.94
C PHE A 35 3.88 -6.54 4.01
N VAL A 36 3.30 -7.48 4.77
CA VAL A 36 2.43 -7.15 5.92
C VAL A 36 3.16 -6.28 6.94
N LEU A 37 4.42 -6.60 7.27
CA LEU A 37 5.20 -5.80 8.20
C LEU A 37 5.43 -4.37 7.70
N ALA A 38 5.69 -4.19 6.40
CA ALA A 38 5.79 -2.87 5.80
C ALA A 38 4.48 -2.08 5.91
N LEU A 39 3.33 -2.72 5.63
CA LEU A 39 2.01 -2.09 5.74
C LEU A 39 1.65 -1.70 7.18
N LEU A 40 2.02 -2.53 8.17
CA LEU A 40 1.85 -2.20 9.58
C LEU A 40 2.73 -1.02 9.99
N GLY A 41 3.97 -0.95 9.50
CA GLY A 41 4.83 0.21 9.70
C GLY A 41 4.20 1.50 9.16
N VAL A 42 3.56 1.46 7.99
CA VAL A 42 2.82 2.60 7.44
C VAL A 42 1.64 3.02 8.34
N ALA A 43 0.93 2.06 8.95
CA ALA A 43 -0.12 2.37 9.92
C ALA A 43 0.42 3.11 11.15
N VAL A 44 1.61 2.73 11.64
CA VAL A 44 2.32 3.44 12.71
C VAL A 44 2.66 4.87 12.27
N VAL A 45 3.15 5.06 11.03
CA VAL A 45 3.40 6.41 10.50
C VAL A 45 2.13 7.26 10.49
N PHE A 46 0.98 6.72 10.06
CA PHE A 46 -0.29 7.46 10.12
C PHE A 46 -0.70 7.79 11.56
N ALA A 47 -0.52 6.88 12.51
CA ALA A 47 -0.79 7.16 13.92
C ALA A 47 0.11 8.28 14.47
N MET A 48 1.39 8.31 14.07
CA MET A 48 2.32 9.38 14.44
C MET A 48 2.00 10.74 13.82
N LEU A 49 1.32 10.75 12.67
CA LEU A 49 0.81 11.96 12.01
C LEU A 49 -0.56 12.40 12.55
N GLU A 50 -1.02 11.81 13.67
CA GLU A 50 -2.34 12.04 14.28
C GLU A 50 -3.52 11.70 13.33
N ALA A 51 -3.26 10.95 12.26
CA ALA A 51 -4.24 10.53 11.27
C ALA A 51 -4.91 9.20 11.68
N SER A 52 -5.67 9.23 12.78
CA SER A 52 -6.25 8.04 13.43
C SER A 52 -7.14 7.21 12.51
N PHE A 53 -8.03 7.85 11.73
CA PHE A 53 -8.90 7.17 10.76
C PHE A 53 -8.08 6.40 9.71
N PHE A 54 -7.06 7.04 9.13
CA PHE A 54 -6.20 6.39 8.13
C PHE A 54 -5.37 5.26 8.72
N ALA A 55 -4.89 5.38 9.96
CA ALA A 55 -4.20 4.29 10.64
C ALA A 55 -5.10 3.05 10.80
N VAL A 56 -6.37 3.25 11.20
CA VAL A 56 -7.34 2.16 11.34
C VAL A 56 -7.69 1.54 9.97
N VAL A 57 -7.99 2.37 8.97
CA VAL A 57 -8.29 1.91 7.60
C VAL A 57 -7.09 1.15 6.99
N GLN A 58 -5.87 1.60 7.26
CA GLN A 58 -4.64 0.93 6.82
C GLN A 58 -4.56 -0.50 7.37
N VAL A 59 -4.86 -0.68 8.66
CA VAL A 59 -4.87 -2.01 9.28
C VAL A 59 -6.04 -2.83 8.77
N LEU A 60 -7.25 -2.26 8.71
CA LEU A 60 -8.46 -3.00 8.35
C LEU A 60 -8.45 -3.48 6.88
N ILE A 61 -8.15 -2.58 5.94
CA ILE A 61 -8.26 -2.88 4.50
C ILE A 61 -6.96 -3.49 3.98
N TYR A 62 -5.82 -2.84 4.21
CA TYR A 62 -4.56 -3.31 3.59
C TYR A 62 -4.01 -4.54 4.30
N VAL A 63 -3.93 -4.51 5.63
CA VAL A 63 -3.44 -5.67 6.39
C VAL A 63 -4.53 -6.73 6.52
N GLY A 64 -5.76 -6.35 6.89
CA GLY A 64 -6.85 -7.27 7.22
C GLY A 64 -7.51 -7.94 6.00
N ALA A 65 -7.68 -7.24 4.88
CA ALA A 65 -8.33 -7.82 3.70
C ALA A 65 -7.32 -8.16 2.60
N ILE A 66 -6.60 -7.16 2.10
CA ILE A 66 -5.78 -7.30 0.89
C ILE A 66 -4.59 -8.24 1.12
N ALA A 67 -3.80 -8.01 2.17
CA ALA A 67 -2.62 -8.82 2.43
C ALA A 67 -2.99 -10.27 2.80
N ILE A 68 -4.07 -10.47 3.57
CA ILE A 68 -4.58 -11.81 3.89
C ILE A 68 -5.05 -12.53 2.61
N LEU A 69 -5.77 -11.85 1.71
CA LEU A 69 -6.17 -12.43 0.42
C LEU A 69 -4.95 -12.83 -0.43
N ILE A 70 -3.91 -11.99 -0.47
CA ILE A 70 -2.65 -12.31 -1.16
C ILE A 70 -2.00 -13.54 -0.55
N ILE A 71 -1.92 -13.63 0.78
CA ILE A 71 -1.35 -14.78 1.48
C ILE A 71 -2.14 -16.05 1.13
N PHE A 72 -3.48 -16.02 1.19
CA PHE A 72 -4.31 -17.16 0.80
C PHE A 72 -4.09 -17.56 -0.66
N GLY A 73 -4.06 -16.59 -1.60
CA GLY A 73 -3.82 -16.86 -3.01
C GLY A 73 -2.44 -17.49 -3.27
N VAL A 74 -1.41 -16.99 -2.59
CA VAL A 74 -0.05 -17.56 -2.64
C VAL A 74 -0.04 -18.98 -2.07
N MET A 75 -0.69 -19.22 -0.92
CA MET A 75 -0.73 -20.54 -0.28
C MET A 75 -1.46 -21.59 -1.11
N LEU A 76 -2.53 -21.22 -1.81
CA LEU A 76 -3.26 -22.11 -2.70
C LEU A 76 -2.50 -22.43 -4.00
N THR A 77 -1.50 -21.61 -4.36
CA THR A 77 -0.74 -21.78 -5.60
C THR A 77 0.47 -22.69 -5.38
N ARG A 78 0.35 -23.97 -5.77
CA ARG A 78 1.40 -24.99 -5.55
C ARG A 78 2.77 -24.65 -6.14
N ARG A 79 2.82 -23.97 -7.30
CA ARG A 79 4.07 -23.51 -7.94
C ARG A 79 4.80 -22.41 -7.15
N ALA A 80 4.10 -21.70 -6.27
CA ALA A 80 4.69 -20.63 -5.46
C ALA A 80 5.63 -21.13 -4.37
N LEU A 81 5.55 -22.42 -4.03
CA LEU A 81 6.36 -23.05 -2.99
C LEU A 81 7.66 -23.67 -3.53
N GLU A 82 7.75 -23.93 -4.85
CA GLU A 82 8.80 -24.76 -5.47
C GLU A 82 9.82 -23.98 -6.32
N ASP A 83 9.60 -22.68 -6.59
CA ASP A 83 10.48 -21.90 -7.46
C ASP A 83 11.86 -21.62 -6.81
N ASN A 84 12.84 -22.46 -7.17
CA ASN A 84 14.25 -22.31 -6.83
C ASN A 84 15.09 -21.83 -8.01
N GLY A 85 14.45 -21.33 -9.09
CA GLY A 85 15.14 -20.87 -10.28
C GLY A 85 16.08 -19.71 -9.98
N LYS A 86 17.33 -19.81 -10.44
CA LYS A 86 18.29 -18.70 -10.40
C LYS A 86 17.78 -17.59 -11.34
N HIS A 87 17.06 -16.62 -10.80
CA HIS A 87 16.58 -15.46 -11.54
C HIS A 87 17.77 -14.52 -11.85
N ILE A 88 18.66 -14.93 -12.76
CA ILE A 88 19.73 -14.09 -13.29
C ILE A 88 19.07 -13.14 -14.28
N ASN A 89 18.72 -11.97 -13.77
CA ASN A 89 18.12 -10.91 -14.55
C ASN A 89 19.18 -10.32 -15.50
N ARG A 90 19.20 -10.79 -16.75
CA ARG A 90 20.14 -10.30 -17.79
C ARG A 90 19.96 -8.80 -18.10
N ALA A 91 18.87 -8.19 -17.62
CA ALA A 91 18.59 -6.75 -17.72
C ALA A 91 19.04 -5.93 -16.48
N THR A 92 19.87 -6.50 -15.58
CA THR A 92 20.29 -5.84 -14.32
C THR A 92 20.80 -4.40 -14.55
N ILE A 93 21.62 -4.16 -15.57
CA ILE A 93 22.17 -2.83 -15.86
C ILE A 93 21.06 -1.83 -16.21
N THR A 94 20.15 -2.18 -17.11
CA THR A 94 19.03 -1.31 -17.50
C THR A 94 18.11 -1.03 -16.31
N THR A 95 17.79 -2.04 -15.51
CA THR A 95 16.99 -1.86 -14.29
C THR A 95 17.69 -0.95 -13.29
N THR A 96 18.99 -1.11 -13.06
CA THR A 96 19.77 -0.24 -12.17
C THR A 96 19.79 1.21 -12.66
N VAL A 97 19.99 1.44 -13.96
CA VAL A 97 19.96 2.80 -14.54
C VAL A 97 18.59 3.46 -14.34
N ILE A 98 17.50 2.73 -14.58
CA ILE A 98 16.14 3.23 -14.37
C ILE A 98 15.90 3.57 -12.90
N VAL A 99 16.29 2.68 -11.97
CA VAL A 99 16.13 2.93 -10.52
C VAL A 99 16.90 4.17 -10.08
N ILE A 100 18.15 4.33 -10.52
CA ILE A 100 18.97 5.52 -10.20
C ILE A 100 18.32 6.78 -10.76
N PHE A 101 17.87 6.75 -12.02
CA PHE A 101 17.26 7.92 -12.65
C PHE A 101 15.96 8.34 -11.95
N VAL A 102 15.08 7.38 -11.63
CA VAL A 102 13.83 7.64 -10.90
C VAL A 102 14.12 8.17 -9.49
N PHE A 103 15.07 7.57 -8.78
CA PHE A 103 15.41 7.99 -7.42
C PHE A 103 16.08 9.38 -7.40
N ALA A 104 16.95 9.67 -8.37
CA ALA A 104 17.54 10.99 -8.54
C ALA A 104 16.47 12.05 -8.86
N GLY A 105 15.53 11.73 -9.76
CA GLY A 105 14.39 12.59 -10.07
C GLY A 105 13.50 12.86 -8.85
N LEU A 106 13.24 11.85 -8.04
CA LEU A 106 12.50 11.99 -6.79
C LEU A 106 13.22 12.90 -5.79
N ILE A 107 14.53 12.71 -5.58
CA ILE A 107 15.34 13.58 -4.71
C ILE A 107 15.35 15.02 -5.22
N TYR A 108 15.55 15.21 -6.53
CA TYR A 108 15.55 16.53 -7.14
C TYR A 108 14.22 17.24 -6.95
N SER A 109 13.10 16.53 -7.20
CA SER A 109 11.76 17.04 -6.93
C SER A 109 11.59 17.42 -5.45
N LEU A 110 11.90 16.51 -4.51
CA LEU A 110 11.82 16.81 -3.07
C LEU A 110 12.63 18.06 -2.67
N ARG A 111 13.84 18.23 -3.20
CA ARG A 111 14.69 19.41 -2.92
C ARG A 111 14.08 20.71 -3.42
N LEU A 112 13.37 20.71 -4.54
CA LEU A 112 12.67 21.87 -5.07
C LEU A 112 11.41 22.21 -4.27
N TRP A 113 10.71 21.19 -3.76
CA TRP A 113 9.44 21.34 -3.06
C TRP A 113 9.58 21.68 -1.57
N VAL A 114 10.59 21.15 -0.87
CA VAL A 114 10.80 21.39 0.57
C VAL A 114 10.92 22.89 0.95
N PRO A 115 11.63 23.74 0.20
CA PRO A 115 11.70 25.18 0.48
C PRO A 115 10.35 25.91 0.34
N LEU A 116 9.45 25.40 -0.51
CA LEU A 116 8.13 25.97 -0.75
C LEU A 116 7.13 25.68 0.39
N LEU A 117 7.38 24.61 1.17
CA LEU A 117 6.53 24.17 2.29
C LEU A 117 7.06 24.57 3.67
N ALA A 118 8.20 25.27 3.75
CA ALA A 118 8.81 25.67 5.03
C ALA A 118 7.97 26.65 5.86
N THR A 119 6.93 27.24 5.29
CA THR A 119 5.81 27.82 6.05
C THR A 119 4.91 26.70 6.56
N THR A 120 5.28 26.12 7.70
CA THR A 120 4.38 25.25 8.47
C THR A 120 3.25 26.12 9.03
N THR A 121 2.20 26.33 8.25
CA THR A 121 0.92 26.77 8.81
C THR A 121 0.49 25.68 9.78
N PRO A 122 0.35 25.98 11.09
CA PRO A 122 -0.17 25.00 12.02
C PRO A 122 -1.56 24.60 11.54
N LEU A 123 -1.71 23.34 11.13
CA LEU A 123 -3.02 22.77 10.85
C LEU A 123 -3.79 22.83 12.16
N SER A 124 -4.86 23.61 12.19
CA SER A 124 -5.80 23.63 13.30
C SER A 124 -6.28 22.20 13.54
N SER A 125 -6.04 21.69 14.75
CA SER A 125 -6.42 20.36 15.22
C SER A 125 -7.92 20.05 15.14
N ASP A 126 -8.72 21.03 14.73
CA ASP A 126 -10.17 20.98 14.58
C ASP A 126 -10.63 20.29 13.27
N HIS A 127 -9.71 19.90 12.38
CA HIS A 127 -10.03 19.46 11.01
C HIS A 127 -9.86 17.95 10.74
N LEU A 128 -9.54 17.14 11.75
CA LEU A 128 -9.42 15.68 11.61
C LEU A 128 -10.68 14.93 12.08
N ASP A 129 -11.86 15.53 11.82
CA ASP A 129 -13.13 14.88 12.11
C ASP A 129 -13.55 13.96 10.96
N VAL A 130 -13.77 12.68 11.26
CA VAL A 130 -14.30 11.68 10.32
C VAL A 130 -15.70 12.09 9.82
N GLY A 131 -16.48 12.82 10.63
CA GLY A 131 -17.77 13.38 10.24
C GLY A 131 -17.65 14.34 9.05
N SER A 132 -16.68 15.26 9.10
CA SER A 132 -16.39 16.17 7.99
C SER A 132 -15.99 15.44 6.69
N LEU A 133 -15.24 14.34 6.79
CA LEU A 133 -14.88 13.51 5.65
C LEU A 133 -16.12 12.83 5.04
N GLY A 134 -17.03 12.35 5.89
CA GLY A 134 -18.30 11.78 5.46
C GLY A 134 -19.17 12.79 4.71
N LEU A 135 -19.27 14.02 5.23
CA LEU A 135 -19.98 15.11 4.57
C LEU A 135 -19.37 15.43 3.20
N ALA A 136 -18.04 15.45 3.11
CA ALA A 136 -17.33 15.71 1.86
C ALA A 136 -17.59 14.64 0.76
N PHE A 137 -17.83 13.38 1.15
CA PHE A 137 -18.25 12.33 0.22
C PHE A 137 -19.70 12.45 -0.23
N THR A 138 -20.54 13.19 0.50
CA THR A 138 -21.95 13.41 0.14
C THR A 138 -22.20 14.73 -0.57
N ASP A 139 -21.25 15.67 -0.55
CA ASP A 139 -21.38 16.97 -1.19
C ASP A 139 -21.16 16.86 -2.72
N PRO A 140 -22.15 17.23 -3.56
CA PRO A 140 -22.04 17.25 -5.01
C PRO A 140 -20.88 18.09 -5.56
N ARG A 141 -20.40 19.08 -4.80
CA ARG A 141 -19.30 19.99 -5.21
C ARG A 141 -17.92 19.51 -4.79
N GLN A 142 -17.83 18.46 -3.97
CA GLN A 142 -16.58 17.90 -3.48
C GLN A 142 -16.36 16.49 -4.03
N PHE A 143 -16.50 15.46 -3.20
CA PHE A 143 -16.09 14.09 -3.54
C PHE A 143 -17.27 13.15 -3.82
N SER A 144 -18.49 13.66 -3.98
CA SER A 144 -19.66 12.83 -4.32
C SER A 144 -19.50 12.05 -5.62
N LEU A 145 -18.93 12.65 -6.66
CA LEU A 145 -18.75 11.97 -7.95
C LEU A 145 -17.69 10.85 -7.90
N PRO A 146 -16.48 11.08 -7.34
CA PRO A 146 -15.54 9.99 -7.07
C PRO A 146 -16.11 8.88 -6.17
N PHE A 147 -16.92 9.23 -5.17
CA PHE A 147 -17.58 8.27 -4.28
C PHE A 147 -18.53 7.36 -5.05
N GLU A 148 -19.39 7.92 -5.91
CA GLU A 148 -20.33 7.16 -6.73
C GLU A 148 -19.60 6.26 -7.73
N ILE A 149 -18.58 6.78 -8.42
CA ILE A 149 -17.74 5.98 -9.34
C ILE A 149 -17.06 4.83 -8.60
N THR A 150 -16.55 5.06 -7.39
CA THR A 150 -15.94 4.01 -6.57
C THR A 150 -16.95 2.94 -6.17
N SER A 151 -18.20 3.31 -5.88
CA SER A 151 -19.26 2.34 -5.57
C SER A 151 -19.57 1.41 -6.76
N VAL A 152 -19.65 1.98 -7.97
CA VAL A 152 -19.85 1.22 -9.22
C VAL A 152 -18.63 0.36 -9.53
N LEU A 153 -17.43 0.88 -9.31
CA LEU A 153 -16.18 0.12 -9.47
C LEU A 153 -16.15 -1.10 -8.54
N LEU A 154 -16.54 -0.95 -7.27
CA LEU A 154 -16.61 -2.06 -6.32
C LEU A 154 -17.66 -3.09 -6.72
N LEU A 155 -18.82 -2.66 -7.21
CA LEU A 155 -19.85 -3.55 -7.75
C LEU A 155 -19.31 -4.34 -8.95
N ALA A 156 -18.68 -3.66 -9.91
CA ALA A 156 -18.08 -4.30 -11.09
C ALA A 156 -16.97 -5.28 -10.70
N ALA A 157 -16.11 -4.92 -9.74
CA ALA A 157 -15.06 -5.79 -9.22
C ALA A 157 -15.63 -7.05 -8.58
N LEU A 158 -16.71 -6.94 -7.79
CA LEU A 158 -17.39 -8.08 -7.18
C LEU A 158 -17.97 -9.02 -8.24
N ILE A 159 -18.71 -8.48 -9.21
CA ILE A 159 -19.28 -9.27 -10.32
C ILE A 159 -18.17 -9.97 -11.10
N GLY A 160 -17.10 -9.26 -11.44
CA GLY A 160 -15.94 -9.80 -12.14
C GLY A 160 -15.24 -10.93 -11.37
N ALA A 161 -15.01 -10.74 -10.07
CA ALA A 161 -14.40 -11.75 -9.21
C ALA A 161 -15.26 -13.02 -9.14
N ILE A 162 -16.57 -12.89 -8.98
CA ILE A 162 -17.50 -14.04 -8.97
C ILE A 162 -17.50 -14.76 -10.32
N TYR A 163 -17.57 -14.03 -11.43
CA TYR A 163 -17.58 -14.62 -12.77
C TYR A 163 -16.31 -15.44 -13.05
N ILE A 164 -15.14 -14.93 -12.66
CA ILE A 164 -13.86 -15.63 -12.85
C ILE A 164 -13.75 -16.85 -11.93
N ALA A 165 -14.24 -16.76 -10.69
CA ALA A 165 -14.19 -17.85 -9.72
C ALA A 165 -15.26 -18.93 -9.97
N TYR A 166 -16.25 -18.67 -10.83
CA TYR A 166 -17.34 -19.60 -11.10
C TYR A 166 -16.87 -20.75 -12.01
N GLU A 167 -16.82 -21.96 -11.45
CA GLU A 167 -16.50 -23.17 -12.21
C GLU A 167 -17.76 -23.66 -12.96
N ARG A 168 -17.71 -23.67 -14.30
CA ARG A 168 -18.79 -24.25 -15.10
C ARG A 168 -18.77 -25.76 -14.95
N LYS A 169 -19.84 -26.32 -14.39
CA LYS A 169 -20.07 -27.75 -14.36
C LYS A 169 -20.45 -28.19 -15.78
N ASP A 170 -19.47 -28.63 -16.55
CA ASP A 170 -19.73 -29.21 -17.87
C ASP A 170 -20.55 -30.48 -17.69
N GLU A 171 -21.83 -30.42 -18.08
CA GLU A 171 -22.67 -31.60 -18.26
C GLU A 171 -22.08 -32.41 -19.42
N LYS A 172 -21.29 -33.43 -19.08
CA LYS A 172 -20.89 -34.47 -20.03
C LYS A 172 -22.16 -35.14 -20.56
N LYS A 173 -22.50 -34.85 -21.82
CA LYS A 173 -23.42 -35.66 -22.63
C LYS A 173 -22.75 -36.98 -23.02
#